data_AF-A0A8J6B576-F1
#
_entry.id   AF-A0A8J6B576-F1
#
_cell.length_a   1.000
_cell.length_b   1.000
_cell.length_c   1.000
_cell.angle_alpha   90.00
_cell.angle_beta   90.00
_cell.angle_gamma   90.00
#
_symmetry.space_group_name_H-M   'P 1'
#
loop_
_entity.id
_entity.type
_entity.pdbx_description
1 polymer ?
#
loop_
_entity_poly.entity_id
_entity_poly.type
_entity_poly.pdbx_seq_one_letter_code
_entity_poly.pdbx_strand_id
1 'polypeptide(L)'
;MLLLSVLLFLSAADACLFPKECLPRDKYPTDCCPLYPPGTGSICGMNDGRGMCVSTSTSRADPDLYDDDRAGFPDFYFRTRCQCNNNFSGYNCGSCKLGFKGARCDQPNVMVHKDYREMSPTQQEHLKVQMNYCKDLMDPRYYMLQAGDRTRSDTFSFVNGSYYDVWVSNMHYSSQPVMWDGEMTNMNMISRSSAFLNSIKQAVLCLQEQMQSCLGDNTFAMPYDDWQTDSGCDLCTDYHLGASDQQGYLSLFNVFSSWRAVCADYDYGGTYCETSKSSCERTKLTRRAGMAPGITKPTTADIQRCINMTSLDTQPYSTSSRDSFRNCVE
;
A
#
# COMPACT_ATOMS: atom_id res chain seq x y z
N MET A 1 23.66 15.77 2.49
CA MET A 1 22.26 16.09 2.11
C MET A 1 21.92 15.71 0.65
N LEU A 2 22.56 14.68 0.09
CA LEU A 2 22.13 13.95 -1.12
C LEU A 2 21.19 12.77 -0.77
N LEU A 3 20.64 12.77 0.45
CA LEU A 3 20.26 11.59 1.23
C LEU A 3 18.88 11.00 0.88
N LEU A 4 18.00 11.73 0.19
CA LEU A 4 16.69 11.21 -0.21
C LEU A 4 16.67 10.50 -1.57
N SER A 5 17.75 10.58 -2.35
CA SER A 5 17.81 9.98 -3.69
C SER A 5 17.96 8.44 -3.67
N VAL A 6 18.29 7.85 -2.52
CA VAL A 6 18.59 6.41 -2.39
C VAL A 6 17.40 5.59 -1.87
N LEU A 7 16.33 6.23 -1.37
CA LEU A 7 15.07 5.54 -1.01
C LEU A 7 14.17 5.23 -2.23
N LEU A 8 14.63 5.55 -3.46
CA LEU A 8 13.80 5.71 -4.66
C LEU A 8 13.73 4.50 -5.62
N PHE A 9 14.16 3.31 -5.22
CA PHE A 9 14.04 2.12 -6.08
C PHE A 9 13.19 1.00 -5.47
N LEU A 10 11.97 1.35 -5.05
CA LEU A 10 10.87 0.37 -5.12
C LEU A 10 10.52 0.20 -6.60
N SER A 11 11.21 -0.72 -7.27
CA SER A 11 10.76 -1.25 -8.55
C SER A 11 9.32 -1.74 -8.34
N ALA A 12 8.41 -1.33 -9.22
CA ALA A 12 6.97 -1.63 -9.23
C ALA A 12 6.60 -3.13 -9.30
N ALA A 13 7.54 -4.04 -9.01
CA ALA A 13 7.37 -5.49 -9.11
C ALA A 13 6.84 -6.14 -7.81
N ASP A 14 6.94 -5.48 -6.65
CA ASP A 14 6.58 -6.06 -5.34
C ASP A 14 5.83 -5.03 -4.48
N ALA A 15 4.66 -4.60 -4.96
CA ALA A 15 3.89 -3.56 -4.29
C ALA A 15 3.34 -4.02 -2.91
N CYS A 16 3.39 -5.33 -2.60
CA CYS A 16 2.99 -5.92 -1.33
C CYS A 16 4.12 -6.84 -0.78
N LEU A 17 4.48 -6.68 0.50
CA LEU A 17 5.88 -6.83 0.95
C LEU A 17 6.34 -8.26 1.35
N PHE A 18 5.46 -9.11 1.88
CA PHE A 18 5.87 -10.29 2.65
C PHE A 18 5.27 -11.60 2.09
N PRO A 19 5.85 -12.21 1.04
CA PRO A 19 5.33 -13.44 0.44
C PRO A 19 5.37 -14.62 1.43
N LYS A 20 4.28 -15.38 1.53
CA LYS A 20 4.19 -16.55 2.43
C LYS A 20 5.14 -17.67 2.06
N GLU A 21 5.56 -17.78 0.79
CA GLU A 21 6.54 -18.79 0.39
C GLU A 21 7.95 -18.48 0.91
N CYS A 22 8.22 -17.22 1.28
CA CYS A 22 9.52 -16.78 1.77
C CYS A 22 9.60 -16.68 3.29
N LEU A 23 8.46 -16.63 3.98
CA LEU A 23 8.34 -16.29 5.39
C LEU A 23 7.35 -17.24 6.11
N PRO A 24 7.41 -17.37 7.44
CA PRO A 24 8.48 -16.91 8.32
C PRO A 24 9.75 -17.78 8.19
N ARG A 25 10.88 -17.26 8.68
CA ARG A 25 12.16 -17.97 8.86
C ARG A 25 12.74 -17.66 10.25
N ASP A 26 13.65 -18.51 10.70
CA ASP A 26 14.30 -18.36 12.02
C ASP A 26 15.24 -17.13 12.08
N LYS A 27 15.74 -16.66 10.94
CA LYS A 27 16.63 -15.51 10.83
C LYS A 27 16.55 -14.84 9.46
N TYR A 28 16.70 -13.51 9.44
CA TYR A 28 16.82 -12.69 8.24
C TYR A 28 18.22 -12.04 8.14
N PRO A 29 18.69 -11.69 6.92
CA PRO A 29 18.02 -11.89 5.64
C PRO A 29 18.05 -13.35 5.15
N THR A 30 17.00 -13.76 4.45
CA THR A 30 16.82 -15.09 3.84
C THR A 30 16.76 -15.00 2.31
N ASP A 31 16.86 -16.13 1.60
CA ASP A 31 16.70 -16.15 0.15
C ASP A 31 15.19 -16.26 -0.20
N CYS A 32 14.67 -15.36 -1.03
CA CYS A 32 13.25 -15.32 -1.42
C CYS A 32 13.09 -15.41 -2.94
N CYS A 33 13.25 -16.62 -3.48
CA CYS A 33 13.10 -16.87 -4.90
C CYS A 33 12.14 -18.05 -5.16
N PRO A 34 10.82 -17.85 -4.99
CA PRO A 34 9.87 -18.96 -5.07
C PRO A 34 9.71 -19.51 -6.50
N LEU A 35 9.13 -20.70 -6.58
CA LEU A 35 8.99 -21.42 -7.84
C LEU A 35 7.79 -20.90 -8.64
N TYR A 36 7.92 -20.86 -9.96
CA TYR A 36 6.80 -20.65 -10.86
C TYR A 36 6.89 -21.56 -12.11
N PRO A 37 5.82 -22.31 -12.43
CA PRO A 37 4.65 -22.57 -11.57
C PRO A 37 5.04 -23.33 -10.29
N PRO A 38 4.21 -23.28 -9.22
CA PRO A 38 4.47 -24.06 -8.01
C PRO A 38 4.72 -25.55 -8.31
N GLY A 39 5.75 -26.13 -7.70
CA GLY A 39 6.10 -27.55 -7.87
C GLY A 39 6.91 -27.92 -9.13
N THR A 40 7.28 -26.94 -9.98
CA THR A 40 7.97 -27.21 -11.26
C THR A 40 9.51 -27.11 -11.20
N GLY A 41 10.07 -26.76 -10.04
CA GLY A 41 11.51 -26.50 -9.87
C GLY A 41 12.03 -25.25 -10.59
N SER A 42 11.19 -24.51 -11.31
CA SER A 42 11.54 -23.29 -12.03
C SER A 42 11.57 -22.08 -11.10
N ILE A 43 12.73 -21.78 -10.52
CA ILE A 43 12.95 -20.62 -9.65
C ILE A 43 12.65 -19.34 -10.42
N CYS A 44 11.78 -18.47 -9.88
CA CYS A 44 11.39 -17.20 -10.50
C CYS A 44 10.85 -17.32 -11.95
N GLY A 45 10.34 -18.50 -12.33
CA GLY A 45 9.89 -18.75 -13.70
C GLY A 45 11.02 -18.73 -14.73
N MET A 46 12.27 -18.99 -14.32
CA MET A 46 13.44 -18.93 -15.20
C MET A 46 13.34 -19.86 -16.41
N ASN A 47 12.76 -21.05 -16.26
CA ASN A 47 12.61 -22.00 -17.38
C ASN A 47 11.71 -21.47 -18.49
N ASP A 48 10.81 -20.54 -18.16
CA ASP A 48 9.90 -19.87 -19.10
C ASP A 48 10.42 -18.48 -19.52
N GLY A 49 11.64 -18.10 -19.08
CA GLY A 49 12.22 -16.78 -19.32
C GLY A 49 11.52 -15.64 -18.58
N ARG A 50 10.72 -15.93 -17.54
CA ARG A 50 9.92 -14.93 -16.81
C ARG A 50 10.76 -14.07 -15.88
N GLY A 51 11.84 -14.60 -15.35
CA GLY A 51 12.70 -13.91 -14.41
C GLY A 51 13.84 -14.77 -13.94
N MET A 52 14.58 -14.25 -12.98
CA MET A 52 15.71 -14.94 -12.36
C MET A 52 15.87 -14.51 -10.91
N CYS A 53 16.49 -15.37 -10.11
CA CYS A 53 16.84 -15.05 -8.73
C CYS A 53 18.12 -14.18 -8.72
N VAL A 54 18.04 -12.99 -8.12
CA VAL A 54 19.16 -12.04 -8.04
C VAL A 54 19.39 -11.60 -6.60
N SER A 55 20.62 -11.19 -6.28
CA SER A 55 20.91 -10.61 -4.98
C SER A 55 20.33 -9.21 -4.85
N THR A 56 19.74 -8.92 -3.70
CA THR A 56 19.26 -7.61 -3.30
C THR A 56 20.39 -6.94 -2.54
N SER A 57 21.21 -6.15 -3.23
CA SER A 57 22.17 -5.27 -2.57
C SER A 57 21.82 -3.85 -2.95
N THR A 58 20.96 -3.26 -2.16
CA THR A 58 20.79 -1.82 -2.09
C THR A 58 21.77 -1.30 -1.04
N SER A 59 22.68 -0.41 -1.43
CA SER A 59 23.56 0.19 -0.43
C SER A 59 22.71 1.07 0.49
N ARG A 60 22.66 0.75 1.78
CA ARG A 60 22.22 1.70 2.80
C ARG A 60 23.21 2.87 2.80
N ALA A 61 22.83 3.97 2.16
CA ALA A 61 23.73 5.10 1.96
C ALA A 61 24.00 5.89 3.24
N ASP A 62 23.13 5.76 4.25
CA ASP A 62 23.25 6.42 5.54
C ASP A 62 23.40 5.40 6.68
N PRO A 63 24.53 5.38 7.40
CA PRO A 63 24.72 4.56 8.59
C PRO A 63 23.70 4.83 9.69
N ASP A 64 23.21 6.07 9.79
CA ASP A 64 22.26 6.45 10.86
C ASP A 64 20.89 5.79 10.67
N LEU A 65 20.59 5.29 9.47
CA LEU A 65 19.36 4.54 9.17
C LEU A 65 19.51 3.02 9.45
N TYR A 66 20.64 2.55 9.98
CA TYR A 66 20.86 1.11 10.16
C TYR A 66 19.89 0.46 11.15
N ASP A 67 19.34 1.24 12.06
CA ASP A 67 18.37 0.80 13.07
C ASP A 67 16.92 0.76 12.54
N ASP A 68 16.69 1.07 11.26
CA ASP A 68 15.40 0.89 10.60
C ASP A 68 15.43 -0.29 9.62
N ASP A 69 14.46 -1.20 9.77
CA ASP A 69 14.32 -2.39 8.93
C ASP A 69 13.94 -2.06 7.48
N ARG A 70 13.43 -0.84 7.25
CA ARG A 70 13.08 -0.31 5.92
C ARG A 70 14.24 0.38 5.21
N ALA A 71 15.35 0.63 5.90
CA ALA A 71 16.53 1.20 5.28
C ALA A 71 17.17 0.20 4.31
N GLY A 72 17.29 0.58 3.03
CA GLY A 72 17.71 -0.34 1.98
C GLY A 72 16.71 -1.49 1.78
N PHE A 73 15.42 -1.22 1.95
CA PHE A 73 14.39 -2.25 1.78
C PHE A 73 14.50 -2.91 0.39
N PRO A 74 14.40 -4.25 0.27
CA PRO A 74 14.02 -5.22 1.31
C PRO A 74 15.19 -5.95 1.99
N ASP A 75 16.41 -5.43 1.93
CA ASP A 75 17.64 -6.19 2.25
C ASP A 75 17.74 -6.70 3.68
N PHE A 76 16.98 -6.10 4.60
CA PHE A 76 16.87 -6.58 5.97
C PHE A 76 16.20 -7.97 6.03
N TYR A 77 15.21 -8.20 5.16
CA TYR A 77 14.40 -9.42 5.12
C TYR A 77 14.94 -10.45 4.13
N PHE A 78 15.38 -9.98 2.97
CA PHE A 78 15.75 -10.85 1.86
C PHE A 78 17.15 -10.55 1.35
N ARG A 79 17.95 -11.59 1.11
CA ARG A 79 19.29 -11.49 0.48
C ARG A 79 19.21 -11.63 -1.03
N THR A 80 18.24 -12.42 -1.48
CA THR A 80 17.94 -12.64 -2.90
C THR A 80 16.44 -12.54 -3.13
N ARG A 81 16.06 -12.02 -4.30
CA ARG A 81 14.66 -11.96 -4.75
C ARG A 81 14.52 -12.29 -6.23
N CYS A 82 13.30 -12.58 -6.66
CA CYS A 82 13.01 -12.66 -8.09
C CYS A 82 13.07 -11.29 -8.76
N GLN A 83 13.85 -11.19 -9.83
CA GLN A 83 13.81 -10.08 -10.79
C GLN A 83 13.09 -10.55 -12.05
N CYS A 84 11.95 -9.94 -12.33
CA CYS A 84 11.11 -10.32 -13.46
C CYS A 84 11.51 -9.60 -14.75
N ASN A 85 11.47 -10.34 -15.86
CA ASN A 85 11.78 -9.84 -17.19
C ASN A 85 10.58 -9.13 -17.81
N ASN A 86 10.83 -8.12 -18.64
CA ASN A 86 9.80 -7.46 -19.46
C ASN A 86 8.57 -7.01 -18.64
N ASN A 87 7.39 -7.55 -18.97
CA ASN A 87 6.11 -7.23 -18.34
C ASN A 87 5.65 -8.27 -17.32
N PHE A 88 6.49 -9.25 -16.98
CA PHE A 88 6.22 -10.14 -15.86
C PHE A 88 6.38 -9.38 -14.53
N SER A 89 5.65 -9.83 -13.51
CA SER A 89 5.61 -9.23 -12.18
C SER A 89 5.31 -10.27 -11.10
N GLY A 90 5.27 -9.80 -9.85
CA GLY A 90 4.95 -10.59 -8.67
C GLY A 90 6.15 -11.31 -8.08
N TYR A 91 5.99 -11.77 -6.84
CA TYR A 91 7.06 -12.33 -6.00
C TYR A 91 7.80 -13.54 -6.61
N ASN A 92 7.19 -14.24 -7.57
CA ASN A 92 7.77 -15.38 -8.30
C ASN A 92 7.77 -15.20 -9.84
N CYS A 93 7.53 -13.98 -10.33
CA CYS A 93 7.39 -13.65 -11.76
C CYS A 93 6.23 -14.35 -12.48
N GLY A 94 5.25 -14.82 -11.71
CA GLY A 94 4.09 -15.54 -12.22
C GLY A 94 2.95 -14.67 -12.73
N SER A 95 2.93 -13.38 -12.40
CA SER A 95 1.88 -12.44 -12.82
C SER A 95 2.38 -11.48 -13.90
N CYS A 96 1.48 -10.63 -14.40
CA CYS A 96 1.81 -9.54 -15.30
C CYS A 96 1.78 -8.22 -14.54
N LYS A 97 2.59 -7.25 -14.98
CA LYS A 97 2.45 -5.85 -14.55
C LYS A 97 1.05 -5.35 -14.89
N LEU A 98 0.48 -4.51 -14.01
CA LEU A 98 -0.75 -3.78 -14.32
C LEU A 98 -0.64 -3.09 -15.68
N GLY A 99 -1.68 -3.21 -16.50
CA GLY A 99 -1.67 -2.78 -17.90
C GLY A 99 -1.34 -3.88 -18.92
N PHE A 100 -0.95 -5.07 -18.46
CA PHE A 100 -0.65 -6.22 -19.32
C PHE A 100 -1.37 -7.49 -18.85
N LYS A 101 -1.62 -8.41 -19.79
CA LYS A 101 -2.24 -9.71 -19.53
C LYS A 101 -1.77 -10.78 -20.52
N GLY A 102 -2.32 -11.99 -20.37
CA GLY A 102 -1.99 -13.15 -21.18
C GLY A 102 -0.80 -13.92 -20.61
N ALA A 103 -0.59 -15.15 -21.10
CA ALA A 103 0.44 -16.04 -20.57
C ALA A 103 1.86 -15.46 -20.66
N ARG A 104 2.11 -14.57 -21.62
CA ARG A 104 3.42 -13.91 -21.85
C ARG A 104 3.47 -12.44 -21.44
N CYS A 105 2.39 -11.91 -20.86
CA CYS A 105 2.27 -10.50 -20.47
C CYS A 105 2.54 -9.50 -21.63
N ASP A 106 2.19 -9.89 -22.84
CA ASP A 106 2.39 -9.13 -24.08
C ASP A 106 1.08 -8.51 -24.60
N GLN A 107 -0.06 -8.84 -24.00
CA GLN A 107 -1.35 -8.29 -24.39
C GLN A 107 -1.67 -7.05 -23.54
N PRO A 108 -2.01 -5.90 -24.16
CA PRO A 108 -2.46 -4.72 -23.42
C PRO A 108 -3.74 -5.01 -22.63
N ASN A 109 -3.83 -4.43 -21.43
CA ASN A 109 -4.99 -4.49 -20.57
C ASN A 109 -5.34 -3.08 -20.07
N VAL A 110 -6.25 -2.42 -20.78
CA VAL A 110 -6.66 -1.05 -20.44
C VAL A 110 -7.73 -1.09 -19.36
N MET A 111 -7.49 -0.37 -18.27
CA MET A 111 -8.42 -0.18 -17.16
C MET A 111 -8.90 1.28 -17.18
N VAL A 112 -10.21 1.49 -17.04
CA VAL A 112 -10.81 2.82 -16.97
C VAL A 112 -11.26 3.07 -15.54
N HIS A 113 -10.49 3.89 -14.83
CA HIS A 113 -10.85 4.39 -13.51
C HIS A 113 -11.89 5.49 -13.69
N LYS A 114 -13.12 5.24 -13.22
CA LYS A 114 -14.23 6.20 -13.32
C LYS A 114 -14.40 6.95 -12.01
N ASP A 115 -14.96 8.14 -12.09
CA ASP A 115 -15.55 8.77 -10.92
C ASP A 115 -16.66 7.85 -10.39
N TYR A 116 -16.62 7.56 -9.08
CA TYR A 116 -17.62 6.73 -8.42
C TYR A 116 -19.06 7.21 -8.67
N ARG A 117 -19.26 8.53 -8.78
CA ARG A 117 -20.60 9.14 -8.97
C ARG A 117 -21.11 9.00 -10.40
N GLU A 118 -20.22 8.81 -11.37
CA GLU A 118 -20.58 8.56 -12.77
C GLU A 118 -20.88 7.06 -13.04
N MET A 119 -20.62 6.18 -12.07
CA MET A 119 -20.98 4.77 -12.16
C MET A 119 -22.49 4.57 -12.00
N SER A 120 -23.04 3.54 -12.64
CA SER A 120 -24.45 3.19 -12.45
C SER A 120 -24.74 2.72 -11.02
N PRO A 121 -25.98 2.81 -10.53
CA PRO A 121 -26.39 2.27 -9.22
C PRO A 121 -25.91 0.82 -8.98
N THR A 122 -26.02 -0.03 -10.01
CA THR A 122 -25.59 -1.43 -9.94
C THR A 122 -24.07 -1.54 -9.83
N GLN A 123 -23.32 -0.72 -10.55
CA GLN A 123 -21.86 -0.70 -10.48
C GLN A 123 -21.38 -0.22 -9.11
N GLN A 124 -22.02 0.80 -8.55
CA GLN A 124 -21.73 1.30 -7.20
C GLN A 124 -22.00 0.24 -6.13
N GLU A 125 -23.12 -0.48 -6.21
CA GLU A 125 -23.45 -1.58 -5.29
C GLU A 125 -22.45 -2.74 -5.44
N HIS A 126 -22.15 -3.13 -6.68
CA HIS A 126 -21.21 -4.21 -6.95
C HIS A 126 -19.81 -3.92 -6.39
N LEU A 127 -19.33 -2.68 -6.52
CA LEU A 127 -18.06 -2.27 -5.90
C LEU A 127 -18.07 -2.49 -4.38
N LYS A 128 -19.12 -2.06 -3.67
CA LYS A 128 -19.22 -2.23 -2.21
C LYS A 128 -19.19 -3.69 -1.81
N VAL A 129 -19.91 -4.55 -2.55
CA VAL A 129 -19.91 -6.00 -2.34
C VAL A 129 -18.52 -6.59 -2.59
N GLN A 130 -17.85 -6.20 -3.68
CA GLN A 130 -16.50 -6.65 -4.02
C GLN A 130 -15.47 -6.24 -2.96
N MET A 131 -15.50 -4.98 -2.52
CA MET A 131 -14.62 -4.50 -1.45
C MET A 131 -14.86 -5.26 -0.14
N ASN A 132 -16.11 -5.48 0.23
CA ASN A 132 -16.43 -6.25 1.43
C ASN A 132 -15.96 -7.70 1.31
N TYR A 133 -16.16 -8.33 0.16
CA TYR A 133 -15.67 -9.68 -0.10
C TYR A 133 -14.14 -9.77 0.06
N CYS A 134 -13.38 -8.82 -0.50
CA CYS A 134 -11.92 -8.81 -0.38
C CYS A 134 -11.40 -8.39 1.00
N LYS A 135 -12.24 -7.73 1.80
CA LYS A 135 -11.97 -7.46 3.21
C LYS A 135 -12.10 -8.72 4.07
N ASP A 136 -12.95 -9.67 3.70
CA ASP A 136 -13.15 -10.90 4.45
C ASP A 136 -12.30 -12.08 3.94
N LEU A 137 -11.96 -12.09 2.65
CA LEU A 137 -11.20 -13.18 2.03
C LEU A 137 -9.72 -13.11 2.38
N MET A 138 -9.18 -14.17 3.00
CA MET A 138 -7.75 -14.29 3.32
C MET A 138 -6.87 -14.32 2.06
N ASP A 139 -5.82 -13.49 2.01
CA ASP A 139 -4.84 -13.53 0.92
C ASP A 139 -3.93 -14.76 1.11
N PRO A 140 -3.86 -15.70 0.15
CA PRO A 140 -2.99 -16.86 0.24
C PRO A 140 -1.52 -16.54 -0.04
N ARG A 141 -1.19 -15.35 -0.56
CA ARG A 141 0.13 -15.00 -1.09
C ARG A 141 0.99 -14.22 -0.13
N TYR A 142 0.39 -13.35 0.69
CA TYR A 142 1.13 -12.42 1.53
C TYR A 142 0.74 -12.51 3.00
N TYR A 143 1.71 -12.22 3.88
CA TYR A 143 1.49 -11.99 5.29
C TYR A 143 1.41 -10.50 5.61
N MET A 144 0.82 -10.21 6.78
CA MET A 144 0.97 -8.94 7.48
C MET A 144 2.12 -9.05 8.49
N LEU A 145 2.91 -7.99 8.64
CA LEU A 145 3.92 -7.89 9.68
C LEU A 145 3.26 -7.47 10.99
N GLN A 146 3.29 -8.36 11.99
CA GLN A 146 2.56 -8.18 13.24
C GLN A 146 3.41 -7.50 14.31
N ALA A 147 4.62 -8.00 14.54
CA ALA A 147 5.51 -7.54 15.58
C ALA A 147 6.97 -7.79 15.19
N GLY A 148 7.89 -7.18 15.93
CA GLY A 148 9.34 -7.31 15.75
C GLY A 148 10.08 -6.12 16.36
N ASP A 149 11.40 -6.19 16.29
CA ASP A 149 12.36 -5.16 16.66
C ASP A 149 13.21 -4.84 15.42
N ARG A 150 13.25 -3.56 15.04
CA ARG A 150 13.92 -3.06 13.82
C ARG A 150 15.42 -3.33 13.80
N THR A 151 16.01 -3.56 14.97
CA THR A 151 17.43 -3.86 15.13
C THR A 151 17.72 -5.36 15.18
N ARG A 152 16.67 -6.20 15.31
CA ARG A 152 16.80 -7.63 15.56
C ARG A 152 16.00 -8.49 14.60
N SER A 153 16.69 -9.03 13.60
CA SER A 153 16.13 -9.89 12.56
C SER A 153 15.41 -11.15 13.06
N ASP A 154 15.68 -11.62 14.27
CA ASP A 154 15.12 -12.86 14.83
C ASP A 154 13.78 -12.66 15.56
N THR A 155 13.28 -11.43 15.65
CA THR A 155 12.12 -11.09 16.49
C THR A 155 10.81 -10.93 15.73
N PHE A 156 10.85 -10.95 14.40
CA PHE A 156 9.69 -10.63 13.57
C PHE A 156 8.65 -11.74 13.55
N SER A 157 7.39 -11.37 13.74
CA SER A 157 6.24 -12.26 13.60
C SER A 157 5.31 -11.81 12.47
N PHE A 158 4.74 -12.78 11.79
CA PHE A 158 3.89 -12.60 10.62
C PHE A 158 2.56 -13.30 10.85
N VAL A 159 1.48 -12.67 10.39
CA VAL A 159 0.11 -13.18 10.54
C VAL A 159 -0.64 -13.14 9.22
N ASN A 160 -1.61 -14.05 9.07
CA ASN A 160 -2.53 -14.02 7.93
C ASN A 160 -3.39 -12.75 7.96
N GLY A 161 -3.66 -12.20 6.78
CA GLY A 161 -4.59 -11.09 6.58
C GLY A 161 -5.46 -11.32 5.35
N SER A 162 -6.56 -10.58 5.24
CA SER A 162 -7.33 -10.52 4.00
C SER A 162 -6.60 -9.75 2.91
N TYR A 163 -7.07 -9.86 1.66
CA TYR A 163 -6.52 -9.06 0.55
C TYR A 163 -6.52 -7.57 0.88
N TYR A 164 -7.62 -7.06 1.46
CA TYR A 164 -7.69 -5.66 1.90
C TYR A 164 -6.77 -5.37 3.09
N ASP A 165 -6.71 -6.26 4.09
CA ASP A 165 -5.91 -6.02 5.30
C ASP A 165 -4.41 -6.13 5.07
N VAL A 166 -3.96 -6.95 4.12
CA VAL A 166 -2.57 -6.96 3.67
C VAL A 166 -2.17 -5.59 3.11
N TRP A 167 -3.02 -4.97 2.30
CA TRP A 167 -2.79 -3.62 1.80
C TRP A 167 -2.76 -2.59 2.93
N VAL A 168 -3.71 -2.64 3.87
CA VAL A 168 -3.74 -1.73 5.04
C VAL A 168 -2.50 -1.89 5.91
N SER A 169 -2.06 -3.13 6.18
CA SER A 169 -0.85 -3.42 6.97
C SER A 169 0.41 -2.86 6.31
N ASN A 170 0.52 -2.98 4.98
CA ASN A 170 1.62 -2.39 4.22
C ASN A 170 1.62 -0.85 4.31
N MET A 171 0.44 -0.23 4.18
CA MET A 171 0.30 1.22 4.36
C MET A 171 0.70 1.67 5.75
N HIS A 172 0.23 0.96 6.78
CA HIS A 172 0.60 1.24 8.17
C HIS A 172 2.12 1.12 8.39
N TYR A 173 2.74 0.04 7.91
CA TYR A 173 4.19 -0.18 8.00
C TYR A 173 5.00 0.95 7.34
N SER A 174 4.55 1.40 6.17
CA SER A 174 5.21 2.47 5.42
C SER A 174 4.92 3.87 5.98
N SER A 175 3.82 4.04 6.71
CA SER A 175 3.45 5.29 7.39
C SER A 175 4.10 5.46 8.76
N GLN A 176 4.65 4.39 9.35
CA GLN A 176 5.33 4.49 10.64
C GLN A 176 6.53 5.43 10.56
N PRO A 177 6.83 6.19 11.63
CA PRO A 177 7.98 7.06 11.63
C PRO A 177 9.29 6.29 11.41
N VAL A 178 10.24 6.89 10.70
CA VAL A 178 11.56 6.29 10.43
C VAL A 178 12.45 6.42 11.67
N MET A 179 13.17 5.37 12.02
CA MET A 179 14.22 5.39 13.05
C MET A 179 15.53 5.91 12.44
N TRP A 180 16.09 6.93 13.07
CA TRP A 180 17.34 7.59 12.68
C TRP A 180 18.20 7.77 13.93
N ASP A 181 19.40 7.19 13.94
CA ASP A 181 20.34 7.24 15.07
C ASP A 181 19.67 6.83 16.40
N GLY A 182 18.95 5.71 16.37
CA GLY A 182 18.19 5.18 17.52
C GLY A 182 16.91 5.94 17.90
N GLU A 183 16.60 7.06 17.25
CA GLU A 183 15.46 7.92 17.60
C GLU A 183 14.37 7.92 16.52
N MET A 184 13.10 8.02 16.94
CA MET A 184 11.98 8.06 16.01
C MET A 184 11.79 9.47 15.46
N THR A 185 11.88 9.62 14.15
CA THR A 185 11.71 10.90 13.46
C THR A 185 10.23 11.28 13.32
N ASN A 186 9.95 12.45 12.73
CA ASN A 186 8.60 12.85 12.31
C ASN A 186 8.32 12.59 10.81
N MET A 187 9.23 11.86 10.13
CA MET A 187 9.18 11.50 8.72
C MET A 187 8.75 10.04 8.55
N ASN A 188 8.13 9.71 7.42
CA ASN A 188 7.82 8.33 7.05
C ASN A 188 8.05 8.12 5.54
N MET A 189 7.82 6.90 5.05
CA MET A 189 8.14 6.53 3.65
C MET A 189 7.06 6.93 2.64
N ILE A 190 5.87 7.30 3.11
CA ILE A 190 4.71 7.54 2.23
C ILE A 190 4.28 9.00 2.18
N SER A 191 4.84 9.86 3.04
CA SER A 191 4.46 11.26 3.19
C SER A 191 5.63 12.13 3.64
N ARG A 192 5.43 13.45 3.62
CA ARG A 192 6.28 14.51 4.14
C ARG A 192 7.64 14.62 3.44
N SER A 193 7.78 14.02 2.27
CA SER A 193 9.03 13.95 1.52
C SER A 193 8.80 13.81 0.01
N SER A 194 9.85 13.99 -0.79
CA SER A 194 9.80 13.81 -2.25
C SER A 194 9.31 12.44 -2.70
N ALA A 195 9.33 11.42 -1.83
CA ALA A 195 8.85 10.08 -2.15
C ALA A 195 7.32 9.99 -2.21
N PHE A 196 6.56 10.92 -1.58
CA PHE A 196 5.09 10.88 -1.43
C PHE A 196 4.36 10.43 -2.69
N LEU A 197 4.56 11.13 -3.83
CA LEU A 197 3.83 10.83 -5.06
C LEU A 197 4.11 9.43 -5.60
N ASN A 198 5.36 8.97 -5.53
CA ASN A 198 5.70 7.62 -5.98
C ASN A 198 5.18 6.58 -4.99
N SER A 199 5.33 6.81 -3.68
CA SER A 199 4.87 5.90 -2.64
C SER A 199 3.35 5.71 -2.66
N ILE A 200 2.57 6.78 -2.77
CA ILE A 200 1.11 6.71 -2.90
C ILE A 200 0.70 6.06 -4.23
N LYS A 201 1.41 6.35 -5.33
CA LYS A 201 1.19 5.63 -6.60
C LYS A 201 1.38 4.12 -6.42
N GLN A 202 2.48 3.68 -5.81
CA GLN A 202 2.72 2.26 -5.56
C GLN A 202 1.67 1.65 -4.63
N ALA A 203 1.23 2.38 -3.61
CA ALA A 203 0.15 1.95 -2.72
C ALA A 203 -1.17 1.70 -3.46
N VAL A 204 -1.56 2.63 -4.35
CA VAL A 204 -2.77 2.48 -5.18
C VAL A 204 -2.63 1.31 -6.14
N LEU A 205 -1.43 1.10 -6.72
CA LEU A 205 -1.16 -0.06 -7.58
C LEU A 205 -1.20 -1.39 -6.79
N CYS A 206 -0.66 -1.48 -5.56
CA CYS A 206 -0.82 -2.67 -4.70
C CYS A 206 -2.31 -2.91 -4.41
N LEU A 207 -3.09 -1.88 -4.07
CA LEU A 207 -4.53 -2.06 -3.83
C LEU A 207 -5.25 -2.59 -5.07
N GLN A 208 -4.94 -2.04 -6.25
CA GLN A 208 -5.47 -2.48 -7.52
C GLN A 208 -5.13 -3.96 -7.78
N GLU A 209 -3.87 -4.38 -7.59
CA GLU A 209 -3.44 -5.77 -7.74
C GLU A 209 -4.11 -6.71 -6.72
N GLN A 210 -4.25 -6.27 -5.46
CA GLN A 210 -4.92 -7.01 -4.39
C GLN A 210 -6.39 -7.27 -4.76
N MET A 211 -7.11 -6.25 -5.21
CA MET A 211 -8.50 -6.38 -5.63
C MET A 211 -8.66 -7.29 -6.85
N GLN A 212 -7.85 -7.10 -7.91
CA GLN A 212 -7.92 -7.97 -9.10
C GLN A 212 -7.63 -9.43 -8.75
N SER A 213 -6.67 -9.67 -7.87
CA SER A 213 -6.29 -11.02 -7.45
C SER A 213 -7.38 -11.68 -6.60
N CYS A 214 -7.96 -10.94 -5.66
CA CYS A 214 -9.09 -11.38 -4.85
C CYS A 214 -10.30 -11.76 -5.71
N LEU A 215 -10.64 -10.90 -6.68
CA LEU A 215 -11.82 -11.06 -7.52
C LEU A 215 -11.62 -12.04 -8.68
N GLY A 216 -10.37 -12.40 -8.99
CA GLY A 216 -10.04 -13.15 -10.21
C GLY A 216 -10.39 -12.38 -11.48
N ASP A 217 -10.47 -11.05 -11.41
CA ASP A 217 -10.90 -10.16 -12.48
C ASP A 217 -9.80 -9.15 -12.81
N ASN A 218 -9.08 -9.38 -13.90
CA ASN A 218 -8.03 -8.47 -14.37
C ASN A 218 -8.56 -7.21 -15.05
N THR A 219 -9.88 -7.07 -15.22
CA THR A 219 -10.51 -5.88 -15.81
C THR A 219 -11.05 -4.93 -14.75
N PHE A 220 -11.14 -5.36 -13.48
CA PHE A 220 -11.50 -4.51 -12.35
C PHE A 220 -10.61 -3.26 -12.33
N ALA A 221 -11.20 -2.09 -12.11
CA ALA A 221 -10.51 -0.82 -11.99
C ALA A 221 -11.10 -0.06 -10.79
N MET A 222 -10.24 0.31 -9.84
CA MET A 222 -10.68 1.05 -8.67
C MET A 222 -11.22 2.44 -9.08
N PRO A 223 -12.44 2.84 -8.71
CA PRO A 223 -12.91 4.19 -9.01
C PRO A 223 -12.19 5.22 -8.14
N TYR A 224 -12.33 6.50 -8.52
CA TYR A 224 -11.87 7.63 -7.72
C TYR A 224 -13.05 8.47 -7.24
N ASP A 225 -12.81 9.28 -6.22
CA ASP A 225 -13.72 10.31 -5.72
C ASP A 225 -13.17 11.68 -6.12
N ASP A 226 -13.83 12.36 -7.07
CA ASP A 226 -13.50 13.76 -7.38
C ASP A 226 -14.20 14.71 -6.40
N TRP A 227 -13.65 14.75 -5.20
CA TRP A 227 -14.16 15.50 -4.06
C TRP A 227 -14.34 17.01 -4.31
N GLN A 228 -13.87 17.57 -5.42
CA GLN A 228 -14.06 18.97 -5.82
C GLN A 228 -15.53 19.37 -5.99
N THR A 229 -16.36 18.42 -6.41
CA THR A 229 -17.76 18.68 -6.74
C THR A 229 -18.69 18.48 -5.55
N ASP A 230 -18.15 18.05 -4.40
CA ASP A 230 -18.92 17.79 -3.18
C ASP A 230 -19.16 19.07 -2.37
N SER A 231 -20.38 19.22 -1.85
CA SER A 231 -20.72 20.28 -0.89
C SER A 231 -20.47 19.91 0.58
N GLY A 232 -20.22 18.61 0.83
CA GLY A 232 -19.91 18.06 2.15
C GLY A 232 -19.18 16.73 1.99
N CYS A 233 -19.77 15.64 2.47
CA CYS A 233 -19.37 14.29 2.06
C CYS A 233 -20.55 13.65 1.35
N ASP A 234 -20.63 13.85 0.04
CA ASP A 234 -21.80 13.43 -0.75
C ASP A 234 -21.84 11.89 -0.84
N LEU A 235 -20.69 11.23 -0.65
CA LEU A 235 -20.55 9.78 -0.54
C LEU A 235 -20.85 9.22 0.87
N CYS A 236 -21.06 10.07 1.88
CA CYS A 236 -21.37 9.64 3.25
C CYS A 236 -22.88 9.38 3.45
N THR A 237 -23.46 8.54 2.59
CA THR A 237 -24.85 8.08 2.69
C THR A 237 -24.90 6.56 2.64
N ASP A 238 -25.96 5.95 3.18
CA ASP A 238 -26.10 4.48 3.17
C ASP A 238 -26.21 3.89 1.76
N TYR A 239 -26.64 4.72 0.80
CA TYR A 239 -26.63 4.38 -0.61
C TYR A 239 -25.20 4.24 -1.16
N HIS A 240 -24.26 5.06 -0.67
CA HIS A 240 -22.85 5.05 -1.05
C HIS A 240 -21.98 4.38 0.03
N LEU A 241 -21.06 5.12 0.64
CA LEU A 241 -20.03 4.60 1.55
C LEU A 241 -20.45 4.58 3.03
N GLY A 242 -21.73 4.78 3.33
CA GLY A 242 -22.32 4.73 4.68
C GLY A 242 -22.54 6.10 5.31
N ALA A 243 -23.72 6.35 5.86
CA ALA A 243 -23.93 7.51 6.73
C ALA A 243 -23.21 7.32 8.07
N SER A 244 -22.81 8.41 8.72
CA SER A 244 -22.21 8.38 10.07
C SER A 244 -23.11 9.08 11.09
N ASP A 245 -23.15 8.57 12.32
CA ASP A 245 -23.73 9.31 13.46
C ASP A 245 -22.79 10.44 13.96
N GLN A 246 -23.24 11.19 14.97
CA GLN A 246 -22.45 12.28 15.56
C GLN A 246 -21.16 11.79 16.23
N GLN A 247 -21.14 10.53 16.67
CA GLN A 247 -19.96 9.87 17.24
C GLN A 247 -19.04 9.31 16.14
N GLY A 248 -19.45 9.38 14.88
CA GLY A 248 -18.70 8.93 13.71
C GLY A 248 -18.89 7.45 13.38
N TYR A 249 -19.75 6.71 14.07
CA TYR A 249 -20.01 5.32 13.73
C TYR A 249 -20.86 5.24 12.47
N LEU A 250 -20.48 4.33 11.57
CA LEU A 250 -21.25 4.10 10.35
C LEU A 250 -22.59 3.43 10.66
N SER A 251 -23.62 3.83 9.92
CA SER A 251 -24.97 3.26 9.94
C SER A 251 -24.94 1.75 9.72
N LEU A 252 -25.73 1.02 10.51
CA LEU A 252 -25.84 -0.44 10.43
C LEU A 252 -26.46 -0.92 9.11
N PHE A 253 -27.09 -0.03 8.33
CA PHE A 253 -27.63 -0.35 7.01
C PHE A 253 -26.56 -0.42 5.91
N ASN A 254 -25.34 0.04 6.18
CA ASN A 254 -24.24 -0.02 5.22
C ASN A 254 -23.26 -1.15 5.58
N VAL A 255 -22.77 -1.86 4.55
CA VAL A 255 -21.87 -3.01 4.70
C VAL A 255 -20.59 -2.65 5.46
N PHE A 256 -20.08 -1.42 5.27
CA PHE A 256 -18.84 -0.96 5.90
C PHE A 256 -18.95 -0.75 7.42
N SER A 257 -20.15 -0.75 7.99
CA SER A 257 -20.34 -0.68 9.45
C SER A 257 -19.88 -1.95 10.18
N SER A 258 -19.84 -3.07 9.46
CA SER A 258 -19.30 -4.34 9.94
C SER A 258 -17.77 -4.37 9.94
N TRP A 259 -17.11 -3.44 9.25
CA TRP A 259 -15.65 -3.45 9.12
C TRP A 259 -14.97 -3.22 10.47
N ARG A 260 -13.85 -3.92 10.62
CA ARG A 260 -12.97 -3.85 11.79
C ARG A 260 -11.59 -3.48 11.30
N ALA A 261 -11.06 -2.37 11.82
CA ALA A 261 -9.75 -1.86 11.43
C ALA A 261 -8.65 -2.79 11.94
N VAL A 262 -7.63 -2.99 11.12
CA VAL A 262 -6.34 -3.54 11.54
C VAL A 262 -5.36 -2.39 11.75
N CYS A 263 -4.36 -2.59 12.61
CA CYS A 263 -3.33 -1.58 12.89
C CYS A 263 -3.87 -0.24 13.44
N ALA A 264 -5.07 -0.26 14.03
CA ALA A 264 -5.69 0.90 14.66
C ALA A 264 -5.36 0.96 16.17
N ASP A 265 -5.51 2.15 16.75
CA ASP A 265 -5.25 2.44 18.18
C ASP A 265 -3.76 2.45 18.60
N TYR A 266 -2.84 2.36 17.65
CA TYR A 266 -1.40 2.46 17.90
C TYR A 266 -0.92 3.88 17.64
N ASP A 267 -0.90 4.71 18.69
CA ASP A 267 -0.33 6.08 18.66
C ASP A 267 1.15 6.09 19.10
N TYR A 268 1.73 4.91 19.33
CA TYR A 268 3.12 4.75 19.74
C TYR A 268 3.99 4.54 18.51
N GLY A 269 4.80 5.54 18.18
CA GLY A 269 5.77 5.45 17.09
C GLY A 269 6.63 4.19 17.21
N GLY A 270 6.69 3.41 16.13
CA GLY A 270 7.58 2.24 16.05
C GLY A 270 6.92 0.92 16.42
N THR A 271 5.63 0.91 16.70
CA THR A 271 4.90 -0.37 16.79
C THR A 271 4.55 -0.85 15.37
N TYR A 272 4.55 -2.17 15.17
CA TYR A 272 4.02 -2.78 13.96
C TYR A 272 2.50 -2.96 14.05
N CYS A 273 1.90 -3.60 13.06
CA CYS A 273 0.46 -3.87 13.06
C CYS A 273 0.12 -5.00 14.05
N GLU A 274 0.03 -4.70 15.34
CA GLU A 274 -0.32 -5.72 16.31
C GLU A 274 -1.79 -6.17 16.10
N THR A 275 -1.97 -7.47 15.88
CA THR A 275 -3.27 -8.11 15.64
C THR A 275 -3.69 -9.06 16.76
N SER A 276 -3.22 -8.83 17.99
CA SER A 276 -3.50 -9.69 19.15
C SER A 276 -4.99 -9.69 19.55
N LYS A 277 -5.72 -8.61 19.23
CA LYS A 277 -7.17 -8.50 19.41
C LYS A 277 -7.93 -9.41 18.43
N SER A 278 -8.94 -10.13 18.95
CA SER A 278 -9.91 -10.84 18.11
C SER A 278 -10.65 -9.85 17.19
N SER A 279 -11.21 -10.32 16.07
CA SER A 279 -11.91 -9.44 15.12
C SER A 279 -13.01 -8.59 15.78
N CYS A 280 -13.72 -9.13 16.77
CA CYS A 280 -14.78 -8.43 17.48
C CYS A 280 -14.26 -7.31 18.40
N GLU A 281 -13.03 -7.43 18.91
CA GLU A 281 -12.39 -6.47 19.81
C GLU A 281 -11.66 -5.35 19.06
N ARG A 282 -11.50 -5.50 17.74
CA ARG A 282 -10.88 -4.47 16.89
C ARG A 282 -11.80 -3.26 16.73
N THR A 283 -11.17 -2.11 16.53
CA THR A 283 -11.86 -0.83 16.37
C THR A 283 -12.76 -0.84 15.15
N LYS A 284 -14.00 -0.37 15.35
CA LYS A 284 -14.94 -0.15 14.25
C LYS A 284 -14.46 1.02 13.39
N LEU A 285 -14.77 0.97 12.10
CA LEU A 285 -14.52 2.13 11.24
C LEU A 285 -15.33 3.33 11.75
N THR A 286 -14.65 4.46 11.92
CA THR A 286 -15.28 5.73 12.31
C THR A 286 -14.97 6.81 11.28
N ARG A 287 -15.94 7.68 11.02
CA ARG A 287 -15.82 8.80 10.09
C ARG A 287 -16.69 9.96 10.53
N ARG A 288 -16.08 11.15 10.69
CA ARG A 288 -16.76 12.41 11.07
C ARG A 288 -16.47 13.51 10.04
N ALA A 289 -16.98 13.34 8.82
CA ALA A 289 -16.75 14.29 7.74
C ALA A 289 -17.29 15.69 8.08
N GLY A 290 -16.50 16.73 7.84
CA GLY A 290 -16.89 18.13 8.07
C GLY A 290 -16.97 18.57 9.54
N MET A 291 -16.60 17.71 10.50
CA MET A 291 -16.69 18.01 11.93
C MET A 291 -15.43 18.66 12.52
N ALA A 292 -14.33 18.70 11.77
CA ALA A 292 -13.08 19.30 12.23
C ALA A 292 -13.14 20.85 12.09
N PRO A 293 -13.03 21.62 13.18
CA PRO A 293 -13.13 23.07 13.13
C PRO A 293 -12.04 23.69 12.25
N GLY A 294 -12.43 24.57 11.33
CA GLY A 294 -11.49 25.31 10.48
C GLY A 294 -10.85 24.52 9.34
N ILE A 295 -11.21 23.24 9.16
CA ILE A 295 -10.77 22.42 8.03
C ILE A 295 -11.90 22.37 6.99
N THR A 296 -11.63 22.90 5.81
CA THR A 296 -12.52 22.82 4.65
C THR A 296 -11.89 21.95 3.57
N LYS A 297 -12.72 21.37 2.70
CA LYS A 297 -12.21 20.69 1.50
C LYS A 297 -11.46 21.69 0.62
N PRO A 298 -10.40 21.26 -0.09
CA PRO A 298 -9.74 22.14 -1.05
C PRO A 298 -10.71 22.56 -2.16
N THR A 299 -10.45 23.70 -2.77
CA THR A 299 -11.23 24.26 -3.86
C THR A 299 -10.62 23.89 -5.22
N THR A 300 -11.38 24.07 -6.30
CA THR A 300 -10.84 23.98 -7.67
C THR A 300 -9.67 24.94 -7.87
N ALA A 301 -9.67 26.11 -7.22
CA ALA A 301 -8.57 27.07 -7.29
C ALA A 301 -7.29 26.53 -6.61
N ASP A 302 -7.41 25.80 -5.51
CA ASP A 302 -6.28 25.17 -4.83
C ASP A 302 -5.63 24.10 -5.73
N ILE A 303 -6.43 23.28 -6.40
CA ILE A 303 -5.95 22.27 -7.35
C ILE A 303 -5.26 22.94 -8.54
N GLN A 304 -5.88 23.96 -9.14
CA GLN A 304 -5.27 24.69 -10.26
C GLN A 304 -3.96 25.35 -9.84
N ARG A 305 -3.87 25.86 -8.61
CA ARG A 305 -2.62 26.39 -8.07
C ARG A 305 -1.53 25.31 -8.02
N CYS A 306 -1.85 24.12 -7.52
CA CYS A 306 -0.88 23.03 -7.48
C CYS A 306 -0.47 22.57 -8.89
N ILE A 307 -1.43 22.27 -9.77
CA ILE A 307 -1.17 21.75 -11.13
C ILE A 307 -0.30 22.71 -11.96
N ASN A 308 -0.42 24.02 -11.74
CA ASN A 308 0.38 25.03 -12.45
C ASN A 308 1.82 25.18 -11.92
N MET A 309 2.23 24.42 -10.89
CA MET A 309 3.61 24.43 -10.42
C MET A 309 4.54 23.70 -11.39
N THR A 310 5.71 24.28 -11.65
CA THR A 310 6.69 23.73 -12.60
C THR A 310 7.67 22.76 -11.98
N SER A 311 7.92 22.88 -10.67
CA SER A 311 8.87 22.05 -9.94
C SER A 311 8.16 20.89 -9.28
N LEU A 312 8.61 19.66 -9.55
CA LEU A 312 8.07 18.46 -8.89
C LEU A 312 8.25 18.54 -7.37
N ASP A 313 9.45 18.91 -6.92
CA ASP A 313 9.74 19.22 -5.52
C ASP A 313 10.89 20.23 -5.42
N THR A 314 11.09 20.82 -4.25
CA THR A 314 12.10 21.85 -3.99
C THR A 314 12.77 21.63 -2.63
N GLN A 315 13.97 22.19 -2.44
CA GLN A 315 14.66 22.13 -1.15
C GLN A 315 13.80 22.80 -0.05
N PRO A 316 13.67 22.21 1.16
CA PRO A 316 14.46 21.10 1.70
C PRO A 316 13.85 19.70 1.51
N TYR A 317 12.94 19.50 0.56
CA TYR A 317 12.32 18.20 0.26
C TYR A 317 11.50 17.62 1.41
N SER A 318 10.87 18.51 2.17
CA SER A 318 10.01 18.21 3.33
C SER A 318 8.70 18.97 3.27
N THR A 319 7.92 18.95 4.37
CA THR A 319 6.68 19.74 4.54
C THR A 319 6.89 21.25 4.49
N SER A 320 8.12 21.75 4.64
CA SER A 320 8.44 23.18 4.57
C SER A 320 8.85 23.66 3.17
N SER A 321 8.81 22.78 2.16
CA SER A 321 9.20 23.09 0.79
C SER A 321 8.21 24.08 0.15
N ARG A 322 8.75 25.12 -0.50
CA ARG A 322 7.96 26.16 -1.18
C ARG A 322 8.03 25.96 -2.69
N ASP A 323 6.99 26.36 -3.42
CA ASP A 323 6.93 26.22 -4.88
C ASP A 323 7.18 24.77 -5.35
N SER A 324 6.66 23.81 -4.58
CA SER A 324 6.78 22.36 -4.80
C SER A 324 5.42 21.75 -5.10
N PHE A 325 5.27 21.13 -6.29
CA PHE A 325 4.05 20.42 -6.67
C PHE A 325 3.73 19.31 -5.68
N ARG A 326 4.72 18.47 -5.34
CA ARG A 326 4.58 17.39 -4.36
C ARG A 326 4.03 17.91 -3.05
N ASN A 327 4.61 18.98 -2.50
CA ASN A 327 4.22 19.54 -1.20
C ASN A 327 2.90 20.32 -1.24
N CYS A 328 2.40 20.67 -2.43
CA CYS A 328 1.10 21.32 -2.60
C CYS A 328 -0.05 20.30 -2.67
N VAL A 329 0.20 19.16 -3.32
CA VAL A 329 -0.78 18.07 -3.47
C VAL A 329 -0.93 17.27 -2.17
N GLU A 330 0.15 17.14 -1.40
CA GLU A 330 0.18 16.53 -0.07
C GLU A 330 -0.45 17.42 1.01
#